data_AF-A0A1C3TP67-F1
#
_entry.id   AF-A0A1C3TP67-F1
#
_cell.length_a   1.000
_cell.length_b   1.000
_cell.length_c   1.000
_cell.angle_alpha   90.00
_cell.angle_beta   90.00
_cell.angle_gamma   90.00
#
_symmetry.space_group_name_H-M   'P 1'
#
loop_
_entity.id
_entity.type
_entity.pdbx_description
1 polymer ?
#
loop_
_entity_poly.entity_id
_entity_poly.type
_entity_poly.pdbx_seq_one_letter_code
_entity_poly.pdbx_strand_id
1 'polypeptide(L)'
;MLTDTKLRNLEPKDKLYKVNDRDTLAEARERLGEAKRMIAAGKSPAKEKAQDKVRVKDAETFGAWAEKRLRGYQMADSTRDMRRSVYERELKPKFGNRKLAQK
;
A
#
# COMPACT_ATOMS: atom_id res chain seq x y z
N MET A 1 26.61 4.96 -33.38
CA MET A 1 26.58 3.49 -33.44
C MET A 1 27.46 2.95 -32.31
N LEU A 2 26.89 2.35 -31.26
CA LEU A 2 27.72 1.72 -30.21
C LEU A 2 28.27 0.40 -30.77
N THR A 3 29.58 0.19 -30.66
CA THR A 3 30.23 -1.04 -31.12
C THR A 3 29.87 -2.21 -30.21
N ASP A 4 29.68 -3.39 -30.83
CA ASP A 4 29.26 -4.67 -30.20
C ASP A 4 30.03 -5.04 -28.93
N THR A 5 31.30 -4.64 -28.85
CA THR A 5 32.17 -4.85 -27.70
C THR A 5 31.79 -4.05 -26.46
N LYS A 6 31.17 -2.87 -26.62
CA LYS A 6 30.77 -2.01 -25.49
C LYS A 6 29.47 -2.47 -24.83
N LEU A 7 28.63 -3.23 -25.54
CA LEU A 7 27.43 -3.85 -24.95
C LEU A 7 27.78 -5.03 -24.03
N ARG A 8 28.87 -5.76 -24.31
CA ARG A 8 29.25 -6.96 -23.54
C ARG A 8 29.85 -6.65 -22.17
N ASN A 9 30.39 -5.46 -21.96
CA ASN A 9 31.10 -5.08 -20.72
C ASN A 9 30.26 -4.19 -19.79
N LEU A 10 28.95 -4.07 -20.04
CA LEU A 10 28.04 -3.40 -19.11
C LEU A 10 27.69 -4.37 -17.99
N GLU A 11 28.28 -4.16 -16.80
CA GLU A 11 27.91 -4.84 -15.56
C GLU A 11 26.37 -4.85 -15.41
N PRO A 12 25.75 -6.02 -15.14
CA PRO A 12 24.31 -6.11 -14.96
C PRO A 12 23.88 -5.27 -13.74
N LYS A 13 23.29 -4.10 -13.98
CA LYS A 13 22.67 -3.33 -12.89
C LYS A 13 21.43 -4.09 -12.40
N ASP A 14 21.49 -4.51 -11.15
CA ASP A 14 20.41 -5.20 -10.43
C ASP A 14 19.04 -4.57 -10.74
N LYS A 15 18.16 -5.34 -11.38
CA LYS A 15 16.77 -4.94 -11.60
C LYS A 15 16.04 -4.96 -10.25
N LEU A 16 15.28 -3.90 -9.96
CA LEU A 16 14.54 -3.65 -8.71
C LEU A 16 13.41 -4.66 -8.42
N TYR A 17 13.19 -5.66 -9.28
CA TYR A 17 12.36 -6.82 -8.97
C TYR A 17 13.26 -8.04 -8.80
N LYS A 18 13.77 -8.21 -7.56
CA LYS A 18 14.39 -9.46 -7.12
C LYS A 18 13.28 -10.51 -6.98
N VAL A 19 13.01 -11.23 -8.05
CA VAL A 19 12.36 -12.54 -7.97
C VAL A 19 13.50 -13.54 -7.86
N ASN A 20 13.77 -13.98 -6.63
CA ASN A 20 14.74 -15.04 -6.34
C ASN A 20 14.11 -16.40 -6.67
N ASP A 21 13.75 -16.63 -7.93
CA ASP A 21 13.19 -17.91 -8.35
C ASP A 21 14.28 -18.65 -9.14
N ARG A 22 15.25 -19.22 -8.41
CA ARG A 22 15.96 -20.41 -8.91
C ARG A 22 15.08 -21.64 -8.67
N ASP A 23 13.83 -21.58 -9.11
CA ASP A 23 12.94 -22.71 -9.03
C ASP A 23 13.16 -23.59 -10.26
N THR A 24 13.28 -24.88 -10.03
CA THR A 24 13.25 -25.86 -11.11
C THR A 24 11.89 -25.80 -11.82
N LEU A 25 11.85 -26.22 -13.08
CA LEU A 25 10.60 -26.29 -13.85
C LEU A 25 9.51 -27.12 -13.12
N ALA A 26 9.92 -28.09 -12.30
CA ALA A 26 9.03 -28.88 -11.46
C ALA A 26 8.36 -28.04 -10.36
N GLU A 27 9.13 -27.24 -9.62
CA GLU A 27 8.61 -26.37 -8.56
C GLU A 27 7.70 -25.27 -9.11
N ALA A 28 8.03 -24.70 -10.28
CA ALA A 28 7.16 -23.75 -10.96
C ALA A 28 5.79 -24.37 -11.35
N ARG A 29 5.79 -25.65 -11.78
CA ARG A 29 4.56 -26.39 -12.12
C ARG A 29 3.72 -26.73 -10.90
N GLU A 30 4.36 -27.11 -9.79
CA GLU A 30 3.71 -27.32 -8.49
C GLU A 30 2.97 -26.05 -8.04
N ARG A 31 3.67 -24.90 -8.01
CA ARG A 31 3.07 -23.60 -7.63
C ARG A 31 1.94 -23.17 -8.55
N LEU A 32 2.06 -23.43 -9.86
CA LEU A 32 0.96 -23.20 -10.81
C LEU A 32 -0.26 -24.07 -10.47
N GLY A 33 -0.04 -25.33 -10.12
CA GLY A 33 -1.09 -26.24 -9.66
C GLY A 33 -1.79 -25.73 -8.40
N GLU A 34 -1.02 -25.29 -7.40
CA GLU A 34 -1.54 -24.68 -6.17
C GLU A 34 -2.36 -23.43 -6.42
N ALA A 35 -1.86 -22.52 -7.25
CA ALA A 35 -2.58 -21.30 -7.62
C ALA A 35 -3.92 -21.61 -8.31
N LYS A 36 -3.94 -22.60 -9.22
CA LYS A 36 -5.17 -23.06 -9.87
C LYS A 36 -6.15 -23.69 -8.87
N ARG A 37 -5.65 -24.47 -7.90
CA ARG A 37 -6.48 -25.04 -6.82
C ARG A 37 -7.10 -23.95 -5.94
N MET A 38 -6.36 -22.89 -5.61
CA MET A 38 -6.91 -21.76 -4.86
C MET A 38 -8.03 -21.03 -5.60
N ILE A 39 -7.85 -20.82 -6.91
CA ILE A 39 -8.87 -20.20 -7.76
C ILE A 39 -10.12 -21.10 -7.86
N ALA A 40 -9.94 -22.42 -8.06
CA ALA A 40 -11.04 -23.38 -8.11
C ALA A 40 -11.79 -23.49 -6.78
N ALA A 41 -11.09 -23.35 -5.65
CA ALA A 41 -11.68 -23.25 -4.31
C ALA A 41 -12.34 -21.89 -4.01
N GLY A 42 -12.45 -21.00 -5.00
CA GLY A 42 -13.10 -19.68 -4.88
C GLY A 42 -12.27 -18.62 -4.16
N LYS A 43 -11.04 -18.94 -3.73
CA LYS A 43 -10.10 -17.99 -3.14
C LYS A 43 -9.37 -17.26 -4.27
N SER A 44 -9.95 -16.14 -4.71
CA SER A 44 -9.33 -15.27 -5.71
C SER A 44 -8.39 -14.27 -5.03
N PRO A 45 -7.07 -14.30 -5.31
CA PRO A 45 -6.12 -13.33 -4.76
C PRO A 45 -6.46 -11.89 -5.15
N ALA A 46 -7.16 -11.69 -6.27
CA ALA A 46 -7.64 -10.38 -6.69
C ALA A 46 -8.80 -9.90 -5.80
N LYS A 47 -9.73 -10.78 -5.44
CA LYS A 47 -10.82 -10.46 -4.50
C LYS A 47 -10.29 -10.22 -3.10
N GLU A 48 -9.33 -11.01 -2.65
CA GLU A 48 -8.69 -10.84 -1.34
C GLU A 48 -7.91 -9.52 -1.27
N LYS A 49 -7.09 -9.19 -2.28
CA LYS A 49 -6.46 -7.86 -2.37
C LYS A 49 -7.47 -6.72 -2.47
N ALA A 50 -8.60 -6.91 -3.15
CA ALA A 50 -9.65 -5.90 -3.21
C ALA A 50 -10.33 -5.72 -1.84
N GLN A 51 -10.63 -6.82 -1.14
CA GLN A 51 -11.20 -6.79 0.21
C GLN A 51 -10.22 -6.22 1.23
N ASP A 52 -8.93 -6.53 1.14
CA ASP A 52 -7.89 -5.95 2.01
C ASP A 52 -7.74 -4.46 1.74
N LYS A 53 -7.81 -4.03 0.47
CA LYS A 53 -7.86 -2.61 0.12
C LYS A 53 -9.11 -1.92 0.64
N VAL A 54 -10.25 -2.62 0.72
CA VAL A 54 -11.50 -2.11 1.32
C VAL A 54 -11.40 -2.08 2.85
N ARG A 55 -10.93 -3.14 3.52
CA ARG A 55 -10.64 -3.17 4.97
C ARG A 55 -9.62 -2.11 5.37
N VAL A 56 -8.65 -1.80 4.51
CA VAL A 56 -7.70 -0.71 4.70
C VAL A 56 -8.39 0.67 4.68
N LYS A 57 -9.51 0.82 3.96
CA LYS A 57 -10.34 2.04 3.98
C LYS A 57 -11.25 2.10 5.21
N ASP A 58 -11.70 0.96 5.73
CA ASP A 58 -12.52 0.89 6.95
C ASP A 58 -11.71 1.14 8.23
N ALA A 59 -10.39 0.96 8.18
CA ALA A 59 -9.50 1.35 9.27
C ALA A 59 -9.52 2.88 9.43
N GLU A 60 -9.99 3.38 10.57
CA GLU A 60 -10.00 4.82 10.87
C GLU A 60 -8.60 5.42 10.64
N THR A 61 -8.48 6.20 9.56
CA THR A 61 -7.27 6.98 9.30
C THR A 61 -7.18 8.12 10.30
N PHE A 62 -5.97 8.60 10.59
CA PHE A 62 -5.78 9.78 11.42
C PHE A 62 -6.55 10.99 10.86
N GLY A 63 -6.72 11.08 9.53
CA GLY A 63 -7.54 12.10 8.90
C GLY A 63 -9.03 12.02 9.28
N ALA A 64 -9.64 10.84 9.12
CA ALA A 64 -11.04 10.61 9.47
C ALA A 64 -11.29 10.87 10.97
N TRP A 65 -10.38 10.42 11.83
CA TRP A 65 -10.43 10.68 13.27
C TRP A 65 -10.31 12.16 13.60
N ALA A 66 -9.36 12.87 13.00
CA ALA A 66 -9.12 14.28 13.28
C ALA A 66 -10.32 15.14 12.89
N GLU A 67 -10.98 14.84 11.76
CA GLU A 67 -12.19 15.53 11.33
C GLU A 67 -13.36 15.29 12.29
N LYS A 68 -13.55 14.04 12.75
CA LYS A 68 -14.56 13.69 13.77
C LYS A 68 -14.28 14.41 15.10
N ARG A 69 -13.02 14.46 15.54
CA ARG A 69 -12.59 15.13 16.78
C ARG A 69 -12.72 16.65 16.71
N LEU A 70 -12.43 17.26 15.56
CA LEU A 70 -12.61 18.70 15.34
C LEU A 70 -14.09 19.11 15.29
N ARG A 71 -14.98 18.22 14.81
CA ARG A 71 -16.43 18.44 14.84
C ARG A 71 -17.06 18.23 16.21
N GLY A 72 -16.64 17.20 16.95
CA GLY A 72 -17.30 16.76 18.18
C GLY A 72 -16.92 17.53 19.45
N TYR A 73 -15.85 18.34 19.45
CA TYR A 73 -15.40 19.02 20.66
C TYR A 73 -16.07 20.39 20.83
N GLN A 74 -16.64 20.64 22.02
CA GLN A 74 -17.26 21.91 22.39
C GLN A 74 -16.18 23.00 22.49
N MET A 75 -16.18 23.94 21.54
CA MET A 75 -15.32 25.12 21.51
C MET A 75 -15.97 26.19 20.63
N ALA A 76 -15.57 27.45 20.82
CA ALA A 76 -15.98 28.56 19.95
C ALA A 76 -15.54 28.32 18.49
N ASP A 77 -16.35 28.76 17.53
CA ASP A 77 -16.11 28.53 16.10
C ASP A 77 -14.77 29.11 15.64
N SER A 78 -14.38 30.30 16.12
CA SER A 78 -13.07 30.91 15.83
C SER A 78 -11.89 30.04 16.26
N THR A 79 -12.03 29.34 17.38
CA THR A 79 -11.01 28.40 17.87
C THR A 79 -11.01 27.11 17.04
N ARG A 80 -12.18 26.66 16.60
CA ARG A 80 -12.31 25.49 15.71
C ARG A 80 -11.64 25.76 14.37
N ASP A 81 -11.86 26.93 13.79
CA ASP A 81 -11.31 27.30 12.48
C ASP A 81 -9.79 27.48 12.54
N MET A 82 -9.28 28.09 13.60
CA MET A 82 -7.83 28.18 13.81
C MET A 82 -7.20 26.78 13.95
N ARG A 83 -7.79 25.90 14.78
CA ARG A 83 -7.28 24.52 14.94
C ARG A 83 -7.39 23.71 13.64
N ARG A 84 -8.43 23.95 12.85
CA ARG A 84 -8.59 23.34 11.53
C ARG A 84 -7.50 23.79 10.57
N SER A 85 -7.17 25.09 10.50
CA SER A 85 -6.13 25.59 9.60
C SER A 85 -4.75 25.03 9.93
N VAL A 86 -4.41 24.93 11.23
CA VAL A 86 -3.16 24.31 11.69
C VAL A 86 -3.14 22.83 11.33
N TYR A 87 -4.23 22.11 11.58
CA TYR A 87 -4.34 20.71 11.20
C TYR A 87 -4.17 20.49 9.69
N GLU A 88 -4.86 21.27 8.86
CA GLU A 88 -4.82 21.14 7.40
C GLU A 88 -3.44 21.45 6.81
N ARG A 89 -2.73 22.42 7.37
CA ARG A 89 -1.40 22.81 6.89
C ARG A 89 -0.30 21.87 7.36
N GLU A 90 -0.31 21.51 8.64
CA GLU A 90 0.85 20.85 9.27
C GLU A 90 0.69 19.33 9.37
N LEU A 91 -0.53 18.86 9.67
CA LEU A 91 -0.76 17.48 10.08
C LEU A 91 -1.40 16.64 8.98
N LYS A 92 -2.40 17.18 8.26
CA LYS A 92 -3.12 16.49 7.19
C LYS A 92 -2.19 15.98 6.08
N PRO A 93 -1.20 16.74 5.59
CA PRO A 93 -0.33 16.26 4.49
C PRO A 93 0.53 15.07 4.87
N LYS A 94 1.02 15.03 6.12
CA LYS A 94 1.95 13.99 6.60
C LYS A 94 1.24 12.78 7.19
N PHE A 95 0.13 13.01 7.90
CA PHE A 95 -0.50 12.00 8.73
C PHE A 95 -1.91 11.63 8.29
N GLY A 96 -2.58 12.41 7.43
CA GLY A 96 -3.99 12.20 7.08
C GLY A 96 -4.32 10.78 6.59
N ASN A 97 -3.43 10.19 5.77
CA ASN A 97 -3.60 8.83 5.22
C ASN A 97 -2.98 7.72 6.09
N ARG A 98 -2.41 8.05 7.26
CA ARG A 98 -1.84 7.05 8.18
C ARG A 98 -2.98 6.40 8.94
N LYS A 99 -2.91 5.07 9.11
CA LYS A 99 -3.84 4.35 9.99
C LYS A 99 -3.52 4.68 11.44
N LEU A 100 -4.55 4.84 12.26
CA LEU A 100 -4.38 4.83 13.71
C LEU A 100 -4.01 3.41 14.13
N ALA A 101 -2.93 3.26 14.90
CA ALA A 101 -2.59 1.98 15.49
C ALA A 101 -3.70 1.60 16.47
N GLN A 102 -4.30 0.42 16.30
CA GLN A 102 -5.18 -0.15 17.31
C GLN A 102 -4.30 -0.54 18.51
N LYS A 103 -4.68 -0.07 19.70
CA LYS A 103 -4.11 -0.56 20.96
C LYS A 103 -4.66 -1.94 21.28
#